data_AF-A0A194XX76-F1
#
_entry.id   AF-A0A194XX76-F1
#
_cell.length_a   1.000
_cell.length_b   1.000
_cell.length_c   1.000
_cell.angle_alpha   90.00
_cell.angle_beta   90.00
_cell.angle_gamma   90.00
#
_symmetry.space_group_name_H-M   'P 1'
#
loop_
_entity.id
_entity.type
_entity.pdbx_description
1 polymer ?
#
loop_
_entity_poly.entity_id
_entity_poly.type
_entity_poly.pdbx_seq_one_letter_code
_entity_poly.pdbx_strand_id
1 'polypeptide(L)' 'WRLAAQERAVTTVISWTKQVVVIIATGEGKSLLFMLPCILPDARVTILVLPLVSLRGDLLRRVRELGIDHLV' A
#
# COMPACT_ATOMS: atom_id res chain seq x y z
N TRP A 1 9.95 -7.34 7.35
CA TRP A 1 8.93 -6.51 8.04
C TRP A 1 9.57 -5.77 9.20
N ARG A 2 9.07 -4.59 9.58
CA ARG A 2 9.56 -3.90 10.79
C ARG A 2 8.83 -4.31 12.06
N LEU A 3 7.54 -4.67 11.95
CA LEU A 3 6.68 -5.03 13.08
C LEU A 3 5.83 -6.25 12.73
N ALA A 4 5.53 -7.08 13.74
CA ALA A 4 4.65 -8.25 13.57
C ALA A 4 3.21 -7.87 13.16
N ALA A 5 2.74 -6.67 13.52
CA ALA A 5 1.45 -6.14 13.08
C ALA A 5 1.45 -5.83 11.57
N GLN A 6 2.54 -5.24 11.06
CA GLN A 6 2.71 -4.95 9.63
C GLN A 6 2.72 -6.22 8.80
N GLU A 7 3.48 -7.23 9.24
CA GLU A 7 3.54 -8.54 8.58
C GLU A 7 2.16 -9.19 8.48
N ARG A 8 1.47 -9.34 9.62
CA ARG A 8 0.12 -9.92 9.64
C ARG A 8 -0.85 -9.17 8.74
N ALA A 9 -0.79 -7.84 8.76
CA ALA A 9 -1.65 -7.01 7.92
C ALA A 9 -1.35 -7.24 6.43
N VAL A 10 -0.07 -7.26 6.02
CA VAL A 10 0.29 -7.49 4.62
C VAL A 10 -0.09 -8.88 4.16
N THR A 11 0.21 -9.94 4.93
CA THR A 11 -0.19 -11.32 4.60
C THR A 11 -1.72 -11.43 4.43
N THR A 12 -2.49 -10.71 5.23
CA THR A 12 -3.95 -10.71 5.11
C THR A 12 -4.41 -9.96 3.86
N VAL A 13 -3.83 -8.81 3.54
CA VAL A 13 -4.16 -8.03 2.33
C VAL A 13 -3.85 -8.82 1.05
N ILE A 14 -2.66 -9.42 0.96
CA ILE A 14 -2.25 -10.17 -0.25
C ILE A 14 -3.00 -11.49 -0.42
N SER A 15 -3.74 -11.94 0.59
CA SER A 15 -4.61 -13.12 0.46
C SER A 15 -5.86 -12.83 -0.38
N TRP A 16 -6.24 -11.56 -0.54
CA TRP A 16 -7.45 -11.13 -1.25
C TRP A 16 -8.76 -11.72 -0.72
N THR A 17 -8.75 -12.34 0.47
CA THR A 17 -9.89 -13.10 1.01
C THR A 17 -10.76 -12.33 1.98
N LYS A 18 -10.28 -11.22 2.54
CA LYS A 18 -10.93 -10.51 3.65
C LYS A 18 -10.83 -8.99 3.47
N GLN A 19 -11.87 -8.29 3.90
CA GLN A 19 -11.77 -6.86 4.18
C GLN A 19 -11.05 -6.66 5.51
N VAL A 20 -10.13 -5.69 5.57
CA VAL A 20 -9.27 -5.46 6.74
C VAL A 20 -9.31 -4.01 7.18
N VAL A 21 -9.31 -3.82 8.50
CA VAL A 21 -9.04 -2.52 9.13
C VAL A 21 -7.69 -2.61 9.82
N VAL A 22 -6.74 -1.77 9.39
CA VAL A 22 -5.36 -1.79 9.89
C VAL A 22 -5.04 -0.49 10.63
N ILE A 23 -4.80 -0.63 11.94
CA ILE A 23 -4.41 0.45 12.85
C ILE A 23 -2.93 0.27 13.21
N ILE A 24 -2.07 1.10 12.63
CA ILE A 24 -0.63 1.20 12.90
C ILE A 24 -0.24 2.67 12.82
N ALA A 25 0.79 3.08 13.56
CA ALA A 25 1.21 4.47 13.62
C ALA A 25 1.86 4.95 12.30
N THR A 26 1.91 6.27 12.12
CA THR A 26 2.66 6.87 11.00
C THR A 26 4.13 6.47 11.08
N GLY A 27 4.72 6.10 9.94
CA GLY A 27 6.10 5.61 9.87
C GLY A 27 6.28 4.11 10.11
N GLU A 28 5.24 3.39 10.55
CA GLU A 28 5.29 1.93 10.76
C GLU A 28 5.11 1.11 9.46
N GLY A 29 5.20 1.78 8.31
CA GLY A 29 5.20 1.12 7.01
C GLY A 29 3.82 0.74 6.48
N LYS A 30 2.79 1.55 6.80
CA LYS A 30 1.43 1.43 6.22
C LYS A 30 1.43 1.47 4.70
N SER A 31 2.34 2.22 4.06
CA SER A 31 2.41 2.28 2.60
C SER A 31 2.65 0.92 1.94
N LEU A 32 3.36 0.02 2.61
CA LEU A 32 3.64 -1.31 2.09
C LEU A 32 2.36 -2.14 1.89
N LEU A 33 1.31 -1.86 2.67
CA LEU A 33 0.00 -2.55 2.58
C LEU A 33 -0.73 -2.29 1.26
N PHE A 34 -0.41 -1.22 0.54
CA PHE A 34 -1.02 -0.95 -0.77
C PHE A 34 -0.01 -0.93 -1.92
N MET A 35 1.29 -0.71 -1.64
CA MET A 35 2.33 -0.74 -2.68
C MET A 35 2.82 -2.16 -3.01
N LEU A 36 2.87 -3.08 -2.05
CA LEU A 36 3.27 -4.45 -2.35
C LEU A 36 2.18 -5.20 -3.14
N PRO A 37 0.89 -5.15 -2.76
CA PRO A 37 -0.12 -5.93 -3.47
C PRO A 37 -0.32 -5.52 -4.93
N CYS A 38 0.01 -4.27 -5.32
CA CYS A 38 -0.15 -3.81 -6.70
C CYS A 38 0.97 -4.25 -7.66
N ILE A 39 2.06 -4.84 -7.15
CA ILE A 39 3.19 -5.33 -7.98
C ILE A 39 3.29 -6.86 -8.02
N LEU A 40 2.36 -7.58 -7.38
CA LEU A 40 2.34 -9.05 -7.40
C LEU A 40 1.83 -9.56 -8.76
N PRO A 41 2.19 -10.79 -9.18
CA PRO A 41 1.76 -11.35 -10.46
C PRO A 41 0.24 -11.33 -10.70
N ASP A 42 -0.55 -11.52 -9.63
CA ASP A 42 -2.01 -11.53 -9.68
C ASP A 42 -2.64 -10.16 -9.39
N ALA A 43 -1.83 -9.10 -9.35
CA ALA A 43 -2.29 -7.77 -9.06
C ALA A 43 -3.26 -7.26 -10.15
N ARG A 44 -4.29 -6.56 -9.69
CA ARG A 44 -5.18 -5.75 -10.52
C ARG A 44 -5.01 -4.29 -10.13
N VAL A 45 -5.96 -3.45 -10.54
CA VAL A 45 -5.97 -2.04 -10.16
C VAL A 45 -6.20 -1.88 -8.66
N THR A 46 -5.32 -1.13 -7.99
CA THR A 46 -5.52 -0.67 -6.61
C THR A 46 -5.99 0.79 -6.63
N ILE A 47 -7.18 1.05 -6.10
CA ILE A 47 -7.69 2.42 -5.95
C ILE A 47 -7.32 2.93 -4.56
N LEU A 48 -6.47 3.97 -4.51
CA LEU A 48 -6.03 4.58 -3.27
C LEU A 48 -6.74 5.93 -3.06
N VAL A 49 -7.61 6.00 -2.05
CA VAL A 49 -8.29 7.23 -1.65
C VAL A 49 -7.44 7.98 -0.63
N LEU A 50 -7.05 9.21 -0.97
CA LEU A 50 -6.20 10.05 -0.13
C LEU A 50 -6.92 11.36 0.18
N PRO A 51 -7.10 11.73 1.46
CA PRO A 51 -7.73 13.00 1.81
C PRO A 51 -6.80 14.20 1.59
N LEU A 52 -5.47 13.99 1.53
CA LEU A 52 -4.48 15.05 1.44
C LEU A 52 -3.80 15.08 0.06
N VAL A 53 -3.87 16.23 -0.61
CA VAL A 53 -3.24 16.46 -1.92
C VAL A 53 -1.72 16.40 -1.83
N SER A 54 -1.12 16.94 -0.76
CA SER A 54 0.33 16.84 -0.52
C SER A 54 0.79 15.38 -0.44
N LEU A 55 0.03 14.55 0.26
CA LEU A 55 0.32 13.11 0.36
C LEU A 55 0.17 12.40 -1.00
N ARG A 56 -0.79 12.80 -1.84
CA ARG A 56 -0.87 12.31 -3.23
C ARG A 56 0.43 12.61 -3.99
N GLY A 57 0.94 13.83 -3.90
CA GLY A 57 2.22 14.23 -4.52
C GLY A 57 3.39 13.37 -4.06
N ASP A 58 3.51 13.16 -2.75
CA ASP A 58 4.56 12.31 -2.17
C ASP A 58 4.47 10.85 -2.63
N LEU A 59 3.26 10.29 -2.70
CA LEU A 59 3.06 8.91 -3.14
C LEU A 59 3.31 8.75 -4.63
N LEU A 60 2.85 9.70 -5.46
CA LEU A 60 3.12 9.72 -6.90
C LEU A 60 4.63 9.75 -7.19
N ARG A 61 5.40 10.52 -6.41
CA ARG A 61 6.87 10.51 -6.52
C ARG A 61 7.46 9.13 -6.20
N ARG A 62 7.04 8.49 -5.10
CA ARG A 62 7.55 7.18 -4.69
C ARG A 62 7.20 6.06 -5.67
N VAL A 63 5.97 6.01 -6.19
CA VAL A 63 5.57 4.98 -7.16
C VAL A 63 6.34 5.12 -8.48
N ARG A 64 6.63 6.36 -8.92
CA ARG A 64 7.52 6.62 -10.06
C ARG A 64 8.94 6.11 -9.83
N GLU A 65 9.52 6.41 -8.67
CA GLU A 65 10.87 5.95 -8.29
C GLU A 65 10.97 4.43 -8.25
N LEU A 66 9.87 3.75 -7.90
CA LEU A 66 9.79 2.29 -7.84
C LEU A 66 9.38 1.63 -9.18
N GLY A 67 9.11 2.42 -10.23
CA GLY A 67 8.65 1.90 -11.53
C GLY A 67 7.27 1.24 -11.47
N ILE A 68 6.43 1.63 -10.50
CA ILE A 68 5.07 1.09 -10.35
C ILE A 68 4.14 1.84 -11.31
N ASP A 69 3.41 1.10 -12.14
CA ASP A 69 2.42 1.66 -13.05
C ASP A 69 1.30 2.38 -12.29
N HIS A 70 0.95 3.58 -12.75
CA HIS A 70 -0.02 4.44 -12.08
C HIS A 70 -0.67 5.43 -13.04
N LEU A 71 -1.92 5.80 -12.74
CA LEU A 71 -2.63 6.87 -13.42
C LEU A 71 -2.18 8.24 -12.88
N VAL A 72 -2.05 9.22 -13.77
CA VAL A 72 -1.66 10.61 -13.47
C VAL A 72 -2.88 11.50 -13.37
#